data_AF-A0A7C5L8U6-F1
#
_entry.id   AF-A0A7C5L8U6-F1
#
_cell.length_a   1.000
_cell.length_b   1.000
_cell.length_c   1.000
_cell.angle_alpha   90.00
_cell.angle_beta   90.00
_cell.angle_gamma   90.00
#
_symmetry.space_group_name_H-M   'P 1'
#
loop_
_entity.id
_entity.type
_entity.pdbx_description
1 polymer ?
#
loop_
_entity_poly.entity_id
_entity_poly.type
_entity_poly.pdbx_seq_one_letter_code
_entity_poly.pdbx_strand_id
1 'polypeptide(L)'
;MNDAIVYWIETTEEEVHFIDAIVSAYDGLANVRRVFRVEEGATVFKLFVAPGMEDEFLELIERLRRAAKIGRVVREGTGDGPTT
;
A
#
# COMPACT_ATOMS: atom_id res chain seq x y z
N MET A 1 12.02 -18.08 -4.13
CA MET A 1 10.57 -17.74 -4.09
C MET A 1 10.51 -16.45 -3.30
N ASN A 2 10.50 -15.31 -4.00
CA ASN A 2 10.59 -14.01 -3.34
C ASN A 2 9.15 -13.46 -3.33
N ASP A 3 8.40 -13.87 -2.30
CA ASP A 3 7.01 -13.46 -2.11
C ASP A 3 6.98 -11.93 -1.95
N ALA A 4 6.17 -11.27 -2.78
CA ALA A 4 5.96 -9.82 -2.68
C ALA A 4 5.31 -9.50 -1.33
N ILE A 5 5.77 -8.43 -0.67
CA ILE A 5 5.22 -7.97 0.60
C ILE A 5 3.96 -7.18 0.29
N VAL A 6 2.85 -7.50 0.93
CA VAL A 6 1.57 -6.89 0.59
C VAL A 6 1.14 -5.88 1.66
N TYR A 7 0.65 -4.74 1.22
CA TYR A 7 0.10 -3.69 2.08
C TYR A 7 -1.31 -3.28 1.66
N TRP A 8 -2.12 -2.93 2.66
CA TRP A 8 -3.41 -2.29 2.52
C TRP A 8 -3.29 -0.85 2.99
N ILE A 9 -3.60 0.10 2.10
CA ILE A 9 -3.51 1.53 2.39
C ILE A 9 -4.89 2.16 2.27
N GLU A 10 -5.33 2.79 3.35
CA GLU A 10 -6.52 3.63 3.37
C GLU A 10 -6.23 4.95 2.65
N THR A 11 -6.95 5.20 1.56
CA THR A 11 -6.85 6.44 0.78
C THR A 11 -8.12 6.64 -0.03
N THR A 12 -8.23 7.73 -0.78
CA THR A 12 -9.36 7.98 -1.69
C THR A 12 -9.05 7.51 -3.12
N GLU A 13 -10.08 7.35 -3.95
CA GLU A 13 -9.90 7.01 -5.37
C GLU A 13 -9.12 8.09 -6.15
N GLU A 14 -9.25 9.36 -5.77
CA GLU A 14 -8.47 10.43 -6.41
C GLU A 14 -6.97 10.29 -6.07
N GLU A 15 -6.67 10.01 -4.81
CA GLU A 15 -5.32 9.98 -4.27
C GLU A 15 -4.59 8.68 -4.62
N VAL A 16 -5.30 7.56 -4.80
CA VAL A 16 -4.66 6.30 -5.22
C VAL A 16 -4.02 6.44 -6.60
N HIS A 17 -4.60 7.22 -7.51
CA HIS A 17 -4.01 7.47 -8.83
C HIS A 17 -2.70 8.25 -8.72
N PHE A 18 -2.63 9.20 -7.78
CA PHE A 18 -1.41 9.94 -7.51
C PHE A 18 -0.32 9.04 -6.89
N ILE A 19 -0.70 8.21 -5.92
CA ILE A 19 0.21 7.24 -5.28
C ILE A 19 0.71 6.22 -6.31
N ASP A 20 -0.17 5.68 -7.15
CA ASP A 20 0.16 4.74 -8.23
C ASP A 20 1.16 5.33 -9.23
N ALA A 21 0.96 6.58 -9.64
CA ALA A 21 1.87 7.27 -10.55
C ALA A 21 3.26 7.48 -9.94
N ILE A 22 3.34 7.83 -8.65
CA ILE A 22 4.61 8.01 -7.94
C ILE A 22 5.30 6.67 -7.75
N VAL A 23 4.59 5.66 -7.26
CA VAL A 23 5.14 4.32 -7.03
C VAL A 23 5.64 3.71 -8.35
N SER A 24 4.89 3.89 -9.44
CA SER A 24 5.30 3.42 -10.78
C SER A 24 6.52 4.16 -11.33
N ALA A 25 6.82 5.38 -10.84
CA ALA A 25 8.02 6.12 -11.22
C ALA A 25 9.28 5.61 -10.50
N TYR A 26 9.14 4.83 -9.42
CA TYR A 26 10.26 4.15 -8.77
C TYR A 26 10.45 2.77 -9.40
N ASP A 27 11.62 2.54 -9.99
CA ASP A 27 11.94 1.30 -10.70
C ASP A 27 11.89 0.09 -9.74
N GLY A 28 10.87 -0.76 -9.92
CA GLY A 28 10.74 -2.03 -9.19
C GLY A 28 10.35 -1.93 -7.71
N LEU A 29 9.96 -0.75 -7.20
CA LEU A 29 9.68 -0.55 -5.77
C LEU A 29 8.40 -1.27 -5.32
N ALA A 30 7.28 -0.94 -5.95
CA ALA A 30 6.00 -1.56 -5.67
C ALA A 30 5.09 -1.48 -6.90
N ASN A 31 4.06 -2.32 -6.92
CA ASN A 31 3.04 -2.33 -7.94
C ASN A 31 1.67 -2.23 -7.27
N VAL A 32 0.95 -1.15 -7.54
CA VAL A 32 -0.40 -0.95 -7.01
C VAL A 32 -1.35 -1.79 -7.86
N ARG A 33 -1.90 -2.86 -7.29
CA ARG A 33 -3.03 -3.51 -7.95
C ARG A 33 -4.28 -2.71 -7.63
N ARG A 34 -5.12 -2.48 -8.64
CA ARG A 34 -6.45 -1.88 -8.49
C ARG A 34 -7.45 -2.83 -7.80
N VAL A 35 -7.03 -3.43 -6.70
CA VAL A 35 -7.87 -4.19 -5.79
C VAL A 35 -8.11 -3.28 -4.61
N PHE A 36 -9.33 -2.78 -4.51
CA PHE A 36 -9.78 -1.99 -3.37
C PHE A 36 -10.84 -2.76 -2.58
N ARG A 37 -10.90 -2.48 -1.28
CA ARG A 37 -11.95 -2.95 -0.39
C ARG A 37 -12.46 -1.76 0.41
N VAL A 38 -13.69 -1.85 0.88
CA VAL A 38 -14.22 -0.88 1.84
C VAL A 38 -14.20 -1.57 3.19
N GLU A 39 -13.35 -1.09 4.10
CA GLU A 39 -13.26 -1.57 5.48
C GLU A 39 -13.65 -0.43 6.43
N GLU A 40 -14.58 -0.68 7.34
CA GLU A 40 -15.05 0.30 8.33
C GLU A 40 -15.51 1.65 7.73
N GLY A 41 -15.98 1.65 6.47
CA GLY A 41 -16.40 2.87 5.76
C GLY A 41 -15.25 3.64 5.09
N ALA A 42 -14.04 3.11 5.11
CA ALA A 42 -12.88 3.67 4.43
C ALA A 42 -12.42 2.78 3.27
N THR A 43 -11.99 3.40 2.17
CA THR A 43 -11.49 2.68 1.00
C THR A 43 -10.02 2.33 1.22
N VAL A 44 -9.70 1.04 1.22
CA VAL A 44 -8.33 0.52 1.32
C VAL A 44 -7.89 -0.09 -0.01
N PHE A 45 -6.65 0.16 -0.40
CA PHE A 45 -6.06 -0.30 -1.66
C PHE A 45 -4.91 -1.26 -1.42
N LYS A 46 -4.82 -2.29 -2.25
CA LYS A 46 -3.79 -3.33 -2.16
C LYS A 46 -2.53 -2.98 -2.95
N LEU A 47 -1.40 -2.88 -2.27
CA LEU A 47 -0.09 -2.62 -2.85
C LEU A 47 0.82 -3.84 -2.67
N PHE A 48 1.57 -4.18 -3.73
CA PHE A 48 2.58 -5.23 -3.72
C PHE A 48 3.96 -4.59 -3.74
N VAL A 49 4.71 -4.76 -2.68
CA VAL A 49 6.07 -4.21 -2.51
C VAL A 49 7.06 -5.31 -2.86
N ALA A 50 8.09 -4.95 -3.61
CA ALA A 50 9.15 -5.90 -3.94
C ALA A 50 9.90 -6.32 -2.66
N PRO A 51 10.30 -7.59 -2.55
CA PRO A 51 11.08 -8.07 -1.41
C PRO A 51 12.43 -7.35 -1.35
N GLY A 52 12.78 -6.80 -0.19
CA GLY A 52 13.96 -5.95 0.00
C GLY A 52 13.73 -4.45 -0.22
N MET A 53 12.53 -4.06 -0.67
CA MET A 53 12.12 -2.66 -0.87
C MET A 53 11.11 -2.18 0.19
N GLU A 54 10.90 -2.95 1.26
CA GLU A 54 9.91 -2.64 2.32
C GLU A 54 10.22 -1.31 3.02
N ASP A 55 11.47 -1.13 3.45
CA ASP A 55 11.91 0.10 4.11
C ASP A 55 11.76 1.33 3.19
N GLU A 56 12.22 1.23 1.93
CA GLU A 56 12.09 2.32 0.96
C GLU A 56 10.62 2.66 0.67
N PHE A 57 9.76 1.64 0.60
CA PHE A 57 8.33 1.83 0.45
C PHE A 57 7.72 2.53 1.67
N LEU A 58 8.06 2.12 2.89
CA LEU A 58 7.55 2.75 4.11
C LEU A 58 7.99 4.22 4.19
N GLU A 59 9.26 4.52 3.88
CA GLU A 59 9.77 5.88 3.80
C GLU A 59 9.02 6.72 2.75
N LEU A 60 8.74 6.13 1.57
CA LEU A 60 7.96 6.79 0.52
C LEU A 60 6.54 7.09 1.00
N ILE A 61 5.86 6.13 1.63
CA ILE A 61 4.51 6.31 2.17
C ILE A 61 4.47 7.38 3.26
N GLU A 62 5.47 7.42 4.15
CA GLU A 62 5.57 8.48 5.17
C GLU A 62 5.77 9.88 4.56
N ARG A 63 6.52 9.97 3.46
CA ARG A 63 6.64 11.23 2.70
C ARG A 63 5.34 11.60 2.01
N LEU A 64 4.69 10.62 1.37
CA LEU A 64 3.42 10.81 0.69
C LEU A 64 2.30 11.22 1.64
N ARG A 65 2.30 10.76 2.90
CA ARG A 65 1.36 11.22 3.94
C ARG A 65 1.34 12.74 4.14
N ARG A 66 2.41 13.45 3.78
CA ARG A 66 2.47 14.91 3.87
C ARG A 66 1.84 15.61 2.67
N ALA A 67 1.73 14.92 1.54
CA ALA A 67 1.24 15.43 0.27
C ALA A 67 -0.14 14.87 -0.13
N ALA A 68 -0.50 13.70 0.40
CA ALA A 68 -1.68 12.93 0.04
C ALA A 68 -2.44 12.42 1.28
N LYS A 69 -3.75 12.17 1.13
CA LYS A 69 -4.60 11.64 2.20
C LYS A 69 -4.40 10.14 2.36
N ILE A 70 -3.35 9.78 3.10
CA ILE A 70 -3.05 8.40 3.48
C ILE A 70 -3.42 8.19 4.94
N GLY A 71 -4.45 7.39 5.17
CA GLY A 71 -4.90 6.98 6.50
C GLY A 71 -4.08 5.81 7.03
N ARG A 72 -4.75 4.70 7.32
CA ARG A 72 -4.14 3.46 7.82
C ARG A 72 -3.29 2.77 6.75
N VAL A 73 -2.18 2.17 7.18
CA VAL A 73 -1.27 1.37 6.35
C VAL A 73 -1.04 0.06 7.10
N VAL A 74 -1.50 -1.06 6.54
CA VAL A 74 -1.51 -2.37 7.21
C VAL A 74 -0.82 -3.39 6.33
N ARG A 75 0.19 -4.09 6.86
CA ARG A 75 0.86 -5.19 6.15
C ARG A 75 -0.03 -6.44 6.17
N GLU A 76 -0.36 -6.98 5.00
CA GLU A 76 -1.03 -8.29 4.86
C GLU A 76 0.00 -9.36 5.22
N GLY A 77 -0.17 -9.99 6.40
CA GLY A 77 0.75 -11.01 6.93
C GLY A 77 1.23 -10.79 8.37
N THR A 78 0.88 -9.67 9.02
CA THR A 78 1.16 -9.44 10.47
C THR A 78 -0.12 -9.46 11.33
N GLY A 79 -1.25 -9.85 10.73
CA GLY A 79 -2.45 -10.25 11.44
C GLY A 79 -2.62 -11.75 11.29
N ASP A 80 -2.50 -12.46 12.41
CA ASP A 80 -3.26 -13.65 12.78
C ASP A 80 -4.38 -13.95 11.77
N GLY A 81 -4.37 -15.17 11.20
CA GLY A 81 -5.56 -15.66 10.51
C GLY A 81 -6.77 -15.48 11.44
N PRO A 82 -8.01 -15.34 10.93
CA PRO A 82 -9.16 -15.46 11.81
C PRO A 82 -9.04 -16.83 12.50
N THR A 83 -8.74 -16.81 13.79
CA THR A 83 -9.03 -17.90 14.69
C THR A 83 -10.53 -18.13 14.59
N THR A 84 -10.95 -19.14 13.83
CA THR A 84 -12.29 -19.74 13.90
C THR A 84 -12.18 -21.20 13.51
#